data_AF-A0A7V4PQJ6-F1
#
_entry.id   AF-A0A7V4PQJ6-F1
#
_cell.length_a   1.000
_cell.length_b   1.000
_cell.length_c   1.000
_cell.angle_alpha   90.00
_cell.angle_beta   90.00
_cell.angle_gamma   90.00
#
_symmetry.space_group_name_H-M   'P 1'
#
loop_
_entity.id
_entity.type
_entity.pdbx_description
1 polymer ?
#
loop_
_entity_poly.entity_id
_entity_poly.type
_entity_poly.pdbx_seq_one_letter_code
_entity_poly.pdbx_strand_id
1 'polypeptide(L)'
;CTGCQACVMACKAENNVPAVGSKEAKRGRIISWMQVLTETDEEHNGEKMRFIPRPCLQCDDPPCTKVCPVYATYKNPEGIVAQIYARCIGCRFCMAACPYNAKYFNWYTYQKEGPGQNPDVSVRDKGVVEKCTFCHHRLQKARERALAEKREFDPREYVPACAEACPAQAIVFGDLSDASSEVAQLARSPRAFKLQEELGTKPKVIYLTEGEGGG
;
A
#
# COMPACT_ATOMS: atom_id res chain seq x y z
N CYS A 1 9.05 -10.42 -9.99
CA CYS A 1 9.06 -8.93 -10.08
C CYS A 1 10.39 -8.49 -10.67
N THR A 2 10.46 -7.54 -11.60
CA THR A 2 11.72 -7.16 -12.27
C THR A 2 12.49 -6.02 -11.61
N GLY A 3 11.99 -5.46 -10.49
CA GLY A 3 12.67 -4.37 -9.79
C GLY A 3 12.55 -2.98 -10.46
N CYS A 4 11.77 -2.82 -11.54
CA CYS A 4 11.72 -1.59 -12.36
C CYS A 4 11.22 -0.31 -11.66
N GLN A 5 10.69 -0.41 -10.43
CA GLN A 5 10.12 0.70 -9.64
C GLN A 5 8.97 1.51 -10.27
N ALA A 6 8.38 1.06 -11.38
CA ALA A 6 7.22 1.72 -12.00
C ALA A 6 6.04 1.87 -11.00
N CYS A 7 5.78 0.84 -10.19
CA CYS A 7 4.76 0.87 -9.15
C CYS A 7 5.02 1.91 -8.05
N VAL A 8 6.29 2.22 -7.75
CA VAL A 8 6.68 3.25 -6.79
C VAL A 8 6.34 4.62 -7.33
N MET A 9 6.76 4.92 -8.57
CA MET A 9 6.51 6.21 -9.22
C MET A 9 5.01 6.44 -9.46
N ALA A 10 4.29 5.43 -9.93
CA ALA A 10 2.84 5.52 -10.10
C ALA A 10 2.13 5.80 -8.77
N CYS A 11 2.53 5.13 -7.68
CA CYS A 11 1.95 5.40 -6.36
C CYS A 11 2.22 6.85 -5.91
N LYS A 12 3.43 7.37 -6.16
CA LYS A 12 3.78 8.76 -5.81
C LYS A 12 2.95 9.78 -6.58
N ALA A 13 2.86 9.61 -7.90
CA ALA A 13 2.09 10.50 -8.77
C ALA A 13 0.60 10.46 -8.42
N GLU A 14 0.02 9.26 -8.29
CA GLU A 14 -1.40 9.07 -8.03
C GLU A 14 -1.84 9.66 -6.67
N ASN A 15 -1.01 9.46 -5.64
CA ASN A 15 -1.39 9.78 -4.27
C ASN A 15 -0.72 11.06 -3.76
N ASN A 16 -0.24 11.94 -4.64
CA ASN A 16 0.45 13.18 -4.27
C ASN A 16 1.54 12.95 -3.22
N VAL A 17 2.34 11.88 -3.31
CA VAL A 17 3.40 11.61 -2.33
C VAL A 17 4.59 12.51 -2.63
N PRO A 18 5.03 13.36 -1.68
CA PRO A 18 6.04 14.37 -1.97
C PRO A 18 7.42 13.76 -2.21
N ALA A 19 8.23 14.47 -3.00
CA ALA A 19 9.67 14.28 -3.00
C ALA A 19 10.27 14.85 -1.70
N VAL A 20 11.27 14.16 -1.15
CA VAL A 20 11.96 14.58 0.08
C VAL A 20 13.38 14.97 -0.29
N GLY A 21 13.83 16.14 0.20
CA GLY A 21 15.18 16.62 -0.05
C GLY A 21 16.27 15.66 0.48
N SER A 22 17.44 15.66 -0.18
CA SER A 22 18.53 14.71 0.09
C SER A 22 18.98 14.67 1.56
N LYS A 23 18.98 15.81 2.26
CA LYS A 23 19.31 15.90 3.69
C LYS A 23 18.39 15.06 4.57
N GLU A 24 17.08 15.13 4.33
CA GLU A 24 16.09 14.37 5.10
C GLU A 24 16.03 12.91 4.65
N ALA A 25 16.27 12.65 3.35
CA ALA A 25 16.41 11.29 2.83
C ALA A 25 17.54 10.51 3.52
N LYS A 26 18.72 11.14 3.71
CA LYS A 26 19.86 10.57 4.46
C LYS A 26 19.55 10.25 5.93
N ARG A 27 18.51 10.85 6.50
CA ARG A 27 18.02 10.58 7.86
C ARG A 27 16.95 9.49 7.91
N GLY A 28 16.70 8.79 6.80
CA GLY A 28 15.67 7.77 6.69
C GLY A 28 14.25 8.31 6.64
N ARG A 29 14.05 9.60 6.28
CA ARG A 29 12.73 10.26 6.27
C ARG A 29 12.10 10.31 4.89
N ILE A 30 12.48 9.40 4.01
CA ILE A 30 11.87 9.26 2.68
C ILE A 30 10.43 8.82 2.86
N ILE A 31 9.52 9.46 2.13
CA ILE A 31 8.12 9.08 2.08
C ILE A 31 7.90 8.28 0.79
N SER A 32 7.51 7.01 0.93
CA SER A 32 7.27 6.12 -0.20
C SER A 32 6.26 5.04 0.16
N TRP A 33 4.99 5.22 -0.18
CA TRP A 33 3.92 4.29 0.22
C TRP A 33 4.02 2.90 -0.42
N MET A 34 4.74 2.82 -1.53
CA MET A 34 5.17 1.59 -2.17
C MET A 34 6.70 1.59 -2.17
N GLN A 35 7.31 0.47 -1.79
CA GLN A 35 8.75 0.27 -1.89
C GLN A 35 9.00 -1.01 -2.69
N VAL A 36 10.16 -1.13 -3.34
CA VAL A 36 10.62 -2.40 -3.89
C VAL A 36 11.88 -2.75 -3.11
N LEU A 37 11.78 -3.75 -2.25
CA LEU A 37 12.92 -4.26 -1.50
C LEU A 37 13.71 -5.22 -2.37
N THR A 38 15.02 -5.19 -2.20
CA THR A 38 15.91 -6.18 -2.79
C THR A 38 16.37 -7.08 -1.66
N GLU A 39 16.12 -8.38 -1.80
CA GLU A 39 16.56 -9.41 -0.87
C GLU A 39 17.45 -10.38 -1.64
N THR A 40 18.56 -10.78 -1.04
CA THR A 40 19.41 -11.84 -1.58
C THR A 40 18.98 -13.15 -0.96
N ASP A 41 18.91 -14.18 -1.80
CA ASP A 41 18.58 -15.51 -1.35
C ASP A 41 19.77 -16.14 -0.61
N GLU A 42 19.65 -16.29 0.71
CA GLU A 42 20.71 -16.91 1.54
C GLU A 42 20.92 -18.39 1.15
N GLU A 43 19.88 -19.08 0.66
CA GLU A 43 19.97 -20.49 0.23
C GLU A 43 20.84 -20.67 -1.01
N HIS A 44 21.01 -19.61 -1.80
CA HIS A 44 21.83 -19.62 -3.02
C HIS A 44 23.09 -18.75 -2.87
N ASN A 45 23.64 -18.62 -1.66
CA ASN A 45 24.86 -17.86 -1.39
C ASN A 45 24.80 -16.40 -1.90
N GLY A 46 23.59 -15.82 -1.95
CA GLY A 46 23.35 -14.47 -2.45
C GLY A 46 23.39 -14.29 -3.97
N GLU A 47 23.47 -15.37 -4.76
CA GLU A 47 23.53 -15.29 -6.23
C GLU A 47 22.19 -14.89 -6.86
N LYS A 48 21.07 -15.15 -6.18
CA LYS A 48 19.73 -14.76 -6.63
C LYS A 48 19.24 -13.54 -5.87
N MET A 49 18.88 -12.49 -6.62
CA MET A 49 18.21 -11.32 -6.10
C MET A 49 16.70 -11.46 -6.30
N ARG A 50 15.95 -11.24 -5.22
CA ARG A 50 14.50 -11.20 -5.20
C ARG A 50 14.04 -9.76 -4.99
N PHE A 51 13.00 -9.35 -5.71
CA PHE A 51 12.40 -8.03 -5.59
C PHE A 51 11.02 -8.13 -4.96
N ILE A 52 10.82 -7.48 -3.82
CA ILE A 52 9.57 -7.53 -3.05
C ILE A 52 8.91 -6.15 -3.04
N PRO A 53 7.84 -5.93 -3.85
CA PRO A 53 7.00 -4.75 -3.73
C PRO A 53 6.27 -4.76 -2.37
N ARG A 54 6.54 -3.77 -1.54
CA ARG A 54 6.01 -3.67 -0.17
C ARG A 54 5.23 -2.36 0.02
N PRO A 55 3.90 -2.40 -0.12
CA PRO A 55 3.02 -1.35 0.38
C PRO A 55 2.68 -1.55 1.87
N CYS A 56 1.73 -0.77 2.39
CA CYS A 56 1.00 -1.16 3.60
C CYS A 56 0.16 -2.42 3.30
N LEU A 57 0.28 -3.44 4.15
CA LEU A 57 -0.33 -4.75 3.92
C LEU A 57 -1.84 -4.83 4.24
N GLN A 58 -2.45 -3.70 4.64
CA GLN A 58 -3.88 -3.59 5.00
C GLN A 58 -4.39 -4.73 5.89
N CYS A 59 -3.69 -4.96 7.01
CA CYS A 59 -3.96 -6.03 7.96
C CYS A 59 -5.44 -6.08 8.41
N ASP A 60 -6.00 -7.28 8.55
CA ASP A 60 -7.34 -7.50 9.10
C ASP A 60 -7.40 -7.37 10.62
N ASP A 61 -6.29 -7.65 11.33
CA ASP A 61 -6.09 -7.27 12.72
C ASP A 61 -4.94 -6.23 12.86
N PRO A 62 -5.17 -4.97 12.46
CA PRO A 62 -4.11 -3.98 12.34
C PRO A 62 -3.74 -3.37 13.71
N PRO A 63 -2.54 -3.64 14.27
CA PRO A 63 -2.12 -3.06 15.56
C PRO A 63 -2.07 -1.53 15.51
N CYS A 64 -1.73 -0.97 14.35
CA CYS A 64 -1.62 0.46 14.15
C CYS A 64 -2.93 1.25 14.33
N THR A 65 -4.10 0.60 14.26
CA THR A 65 -5.41 1.23 14.52
C THR A 65 -5.74 1.26 16.00
N LYS A 66 -5.35 0.21 16.74
CA LYS A 66 -5.62 0.06 18.18
C LYS A 66 -4.90 1.13 19.02
N VAL A 67 -3.77 1.65 18.53
CA VAL A 67 -2.92 2.61 19.24
C VAL A 67 -3.17 4.08 18.88
N CYS A 68 -4.12 4.38 17.98
CA CYS A 68 -4.37 5.75 17.56
C CYS A 68 -5.37 6.43 18.52
N PRO A 69 -4.95 7.37 19.39
CA PRO A 69 -5.82 7.93 20.43
C PRO A 69 -6.97 8.77 19.88
N VAL A 70 -6.83 9.24 18.63
CA VAL A 70 -7.79 10.11 17.97
C VAL A 70 -8.48 9.41 16.80
N TYR A 71 -8.32 8.09 16.61
CA TYR A 71 -8.93 7.35 15.50
C TYR A 71 -8.68 7.95 14.10
N ALA A 72 -7.50 8.56 13.91
CA ALA A 72 -7.06 9.04 12.59
C ALA A 72 -6.71 7.89 11.64
N THR A 73 -6.53 6.67 12.14
CA THR A 73 -6.40 5.46 11.32
C THR A 73 -7.33 4.39 11.88
N TYR A 74 -8.10 3.76 11.01
CA TYR A 74 -9.17 2.83 11.36
C TYR A 74 -9.35 1.81 10.23
N LYS A 75 -10.04 0.70 10.46
CA LYS A 75 -10.43 -0.24 9.39
C LYS A 75 -11.82 0.13 8.90
N ASN A 76 -11.98 0.42 7.60
CA ASN A 76 -13.28 0.74 7.01
C ASN A 76 -14.09 -0.54 6.69
N PRO A 77 -15.37 -0.44 6.29
CA PRO A 77 -16.20 -1.60 5.94
C PRO A 77 -15.66 -2.44 4.78
N GLU A 78 -14.92 -1.84 3.85
CA GLU A 78 -14.20 -2.55 2.76
C GLU A 78 -12.93 -3.27 3.25
N GLY A 79 -12.64 -3.19 4.55
CA GLY A 79 -11.46 -3.77 5.17
C GLY A 79 -10.16 -3.01 4.89
N ILE A 80 -10.19 -1.87 4.21
CA ILE A 80 -9.02 -1.02 4.03
C ILE A 80 -8.68 -0.38 5.38
N VAL A 81 -7.43 -0.47 5.80
CA VAL A 81 -6.95 0.35 6.92
C VAL A 81 -6.88 1.76 6.37
N ALA A 82 -7.81 2.63 6.72
CA ALA A 82 -7.88 4.01 6.26
C ALA A 82 -6.99 4.94 7.10
N GLN A 83 -6.72 6.14 6.57
CA GLN A 83 -5.96 7.19 7.25
C GLN A 83 -6.64 8.54 6.95
N ILE A 84 -7.23 9.15 7.98
CA ILE A 84 -7.81 10.49 7.91
C ILE A 84 -6.71 11.48 8.27
N TYR A 85 -6.16 12.14 7.26
CA TYR A 85 -5.01 13.04 7.41
C TYR A 85 -5.30 14.20 8.37
N ALA A 86 -6.45 14.87 8.20
CA ALA A 86 -6.85 16.02 9.00
C ALA A 86 -7.09 15.71 10.50
N ARG A 87 -7.36 14.44 10.84
CA ARG A 87 -7.57 14.00 12.23
C ARG A 87 -6.26 13.60 12.92
N CYS A 88 -5.17 13.47 12.17
CA CYS A 88 -3.88 13.00 12.69
C CYS A 88 -3.19 14.10 13.53
N ILE A 89 -2.93 13.80 14.80
CA ILE A 89 -2.20 14.70 15.71
C ILE A 89 -0.67 14.48 15.74
N GLY A 90 -0.14 13.61 14.88
CA GLY A 90 1.31 13.41 14.76
C GLY A 90 2.01 12.70 15.92
N CYS A 91 1.28 11.98 16.78
CA CYS A 91 1.88 11.23 17.91
C CYS A 91 2.74 10.02 17.48
N ARG A 92 2.60 9.56 16.23
CA ARG A 92 3.43 8.50 15.59
C ARG A 92 3.35 7.10 16.22
N PHE A 93 2.50 6.84 17.22
CA PHE A 93 2.32 5.50 17.78
C PHE A 93 1.89 4.45 16.75
N CYS A 94 1.08 4.85 15.76
CA CYS A 94 0.68 3.95 14.69
C CYS A 94 1.86 3.51 13.80
N MET A 95 2.93 4.30 13.71
CA MET A 95 4.17 3.90 13.03
C MET A 95 4.93 2.87 13.86
N ALA A 96 5.12 3.13 15.16
CA ALA A 96 5.80 2.22 16.07
C ALA A 96 5.09 0.86 16.19
N ALA A 97 3.76 0.86 16.14
CA ALA A 97 2.97 -0.36 16.21
C ALA A 97 2.90 -1.14 14.88
N CYS A 98 3.36 -0.58 13.75
CA CYS A 98 3.31 -1.26 12.46
C CYS A 98 4.56 -2.14 12.30
N PRO A 99 4.44 -3.49 12.31
CA PRO A 99 5.63 -4.35 12.21
C PRO A 99 6.32 -4.28 10.85
N TYR A 100 5.63 -3.71 9.84
CA TYR A 100 6.11 -3.62 8.47
C TYR A 100 6.74 -2.26 8.12
N ASN A 101 6.79 -1.32 9.07
CA ASN A 101 7.26 0.06 8.85
C ASN A 101 6.59 0.76 7.64
N ALA A 102 5.32 0.45 7.38
CA ALA A 102 4.59 0.90 6.18
C ALA A 102 3.80 2.21 6.38
N LYS A 103 4.19 3.01 7.37
CA LYS A 103 3.61 4.33 7.68
C LYS A 103 4.73 5.37 7.70
N TYR A 104 4.49 6.52 7.11
CA TYR A 104 5.46 7.59 6.88
C TYR A 104 4.98 8.87 7.53
N PHE A 105 5.91 9.66 8.06
CA PHE A 105 5.58 10.90 8.75
C PHE A 105 6.03 12.12 7.94
N ASN A 106 5.14 13.08 7.77
CA ASN A 106 5.47 14.37 7.20
C ASN A 106 6.18 15.24 8.24
N TRP A 107 7.52 15.24 8.22
CA TRP A 107 8.31 16.05 9.15
C TRP A 107 8.21 17.55 8.88
N TYR A 108 8.00 17.92 7.62
CA TYR A 108 7.85 19.29 7.16
C TYR A 108 6.75 19.34 6.11
N THR A 109 6.34 20.55 5.76
CA THR A 109 5.48 20.79 4.61
C THR A 109 6.35 20.67 3.35
N TYR A 110 6.31 19.52 2.68
CA TYR A 110 7.14 19.25 1.49
C TYR A 110 6.57 19.85 0.21
N GLN A 111 5.26 20.05 0.15
CA GLN A 111 4.56 20.60 -1.00
C GLN A 111 3.28 21.31 -0.53
N LYS A 112 2.81 22.27 -1.33
CA LYS A 112 1.50 22.90 -1.18
C LYS A 112 0.58 22.41 -2.29
N GLU A 113 -0.72 22.64 -2.12
CA GLU A 113 -1.68 22.37 -3.18
C GLU A 113 -1.37 23.22 -4.42
N GLY A 114 -1.47 22.61 -5.60
CA GLY A 114 -1.09 23.25 -6.86
C GLY A 114 -1.36 22.39 -8.10
N PRO A 115 -1.12 22.94 -9.29
CA PRO A 115 -1.35 22.25 -10.56
C PRO A 115 -0.48 20.99 -10.69
N GLY A 116 -1.01 19.97 -11.35
CA GLY A 116 -0.33 18.69 -11.59
C GLY A 116 -0.49 17.65 -10.47
N GLN A 117 -1.19 17.98 -9.39
CA GLN A 117 -1.58 17.05 -8.34
C GLN A 117 -2.93 16.40 -8.64
N ASN A 118 -3.14 15.19 -8.13
CA ASN A 118 -4.42 14.50 -8.20
C ASN A 118 -5.44 15.22 -7.30
N PRO A 119 -6.55 15.78 -7.83
CA PRO A 119 -7.54 16.49 -7.03
C PRO A 119 -8.33 15.56 -6.09
N ASP A 120 -8.35 14.26 -6.39
CA ASP A 120 -9.10 13.26 -5.61
C ASP A 120 -8.34 12.82 -4.34
N VAL A 121 -7.11 13.31 -4.13
CA VAL A 121 -6.24 12.93 -3.00
C VAL A 121 -5.69 14.17 -2.30
N SER A 122 -5.96 14.31 -1.01
CA SER A 122 -5.47 15.44 -0.21
C SER A 122 -3.95 15.55 -0.26
N VAL A 123 -3.41 16.76 -0.37
CA VAL A 123 -2.01 17.05 -0.08
C VAL A 123 -1.82 17.11 1.44
N ARG A 124 -0.79 16.44 1.97
CA ARG A 124 -0.58 16.35 3.41
C ARG A 124 0.37 17.44 3.90
N ASP A 125 0.01 18.05 5.02
CA ASP A 125 0.85 19.02 5.72
C ASP A 125 1.80 18.32 6.71
N LYS A 126 2.70 19.09 7.32
CA LYS A 126 3.59 18.65 8.39
C LYS A 126 2.78 18.06 9.57
N GLY A 127 3.38 17.14 10.30
CA GLY A 127 2.79 16.55 11.48
C GLY A 127 1.80 15.41 11.20
N VAL A 128 1.59 15.04 9.93
CA VAL A 128 0.63 14.00 9.55
C VAL A 128 1.32 12.70 9.18
N VAL A 129 0.78 11.58 9.68
CA VAL A 129 1.17 10.23 9.24
C VAL A 129 0.36 9.83 8.01
N GLU A 130 1.04 9.26 7.03
CA GLU A 130 0.47 8.74 5.79
C GLU A 130 0.95 7.32 5.47
N LYS A 131 0.24 6.63 4.58
CA LYS A 131 0.51 5.26 4.17
C LYS A 131 -0.30 4.92 2.93
N CYS A 132 0.06 3.82 2.26
CA CYS A 132 -0.77 3.24 1.20
C CYS A 132 -2.22 3.02 1.70
N THR A 133 -3.19 3.45 0.90
CA THR A 133 -4.63 3.32 1.13
C THR A 133 -5.30 2.41 0.09
N PHE A 134 -4.50 1.60 -0.62
CA PHE A 134 -4.94 0.86 -1.81
C PHE A 134 -5.56 1.76 -2.91
N CYS A 135 -5.23 3.06 -2.93
CA CYS A 135 -5.86 4.03 -3.83
C CYS A 135 -7.39 4.10 -3.61
N HIS A 136 -7.82 4.15 -2.35
CA HIS A 136 -9.24 4.20 -1.96
C HIS A 136 -10.07 5.26 -2.73
N HIS A 137 -9.46 6.38 -3.14
CA HIS A 137 -10.13 7.38 -3.97
C HIS A 137 -10.57 6.83 -5.33
N ARG A 138 -9.82 5.90 -5.93
CA ARG A 138 -10.22 5.20 -7.16
C ARG A 138 -11.43 4.29 -6.95
N LEU A 139 -11.56 3.66 -5.78
CA LEU A 139 -12.76 2.90 -5.42
C LEU A 139 -13.99 3.81 -5.35
N GLN A 140 -13.87 4.97 -4.70
CA GLN A 140 -14.97 5.93 -4.62
C GLN A 140 -15.36 6.42 -6.02
N LYS A 141 -14.38 6.81 -6.84
CA LYS A 141 -14.61 7.26 -8.21
C LYS A 141 -15.28 6.20 -9.09
N ALA A 142 -14.86 4.94 -8.98
CA ALA A 142 -15.47 3.85 -9.74
C ALA A 142 -16.93 3.59 -9.30
N ARG A 143 -17.23 3.68 -8.00
CA ARG A 143 -18.60 3.59 -7.47
C ARG A 143 -19.47 4.76 -7.93
N GLU A 144 -18.95 5.98 -7.87
CA GLU A 144 -19.63 7.19 -8.33
C GLU A 144 -19.96 7.10 -9.83
N ARG A 145 -19.02 6.59 -10.65
CA ARG A 145 -19.27 6.33 -12.07
C ARG A 145 -20.38 5.31 -12.29
N ALA A 146 -20.31 4.16 -11.62
CA ALA A 146 -21.34 3.12 -11.74
C ALA A 146 -22.74 3.65 -11.35
N LEU A 147 -22.80 4.46 -10.27
CA LEU A 147 -24.02 5.13 -9.84
C LEU A 147 -24.54 6.13 -10.89
N ALA A 148 -23.66 6.96 -11.46
CA ALA A 148 -24.02 7.91 -12.52
C ALA A 148 -24.55 7.20 -13.78
N GLU A 149 -23.99 6.03 -14.10
CA GLU A 149 -24.39 5.16 -15.20
C GLU A 149 -25.60 4.26 -14.86
N LYS A 150 -26.14 4.35 -13.64
CA LYS A 150 -27.28 3.55 -13.13
C LYS A 150 -27.07 2.03 -13.27
N ARG A 151 -25.85 1.57 -13.04
CA ARG A 151 -25.50 0.15 -13.03
C ARG A 151 -24.83 -0.23 -11.72
N GLU A 152 -24.72 -1.53 -11.49
CA GLU A 152 -23.94 -2.04 -10.38
C GLU A 152 -22.45 -1.76 -10.59
N PHE A 153 -21.75 -1.56 -9.47
CA PHE A 153 -20.31 -1.38 -9.46
C PHE A 153 -19.63 -2.72 -9.79
N ASP A 154 -18.79 -2.72 -10.82
CA ASP A 154 -17.91 -3.85 -11.14
C ASP A 154 -16.57 -3.68 -10.39
N PRO A 155 -16.19 -4.60 -9.47
CA PRO A 155 -14.91 -4.54 -8.76
C PRO A 155 -13.68 -4.44 -9.67
N ARG A 156 -13.76 -4.94 -10.90
CA ARG A 156 -12.66 -4.89 -11.88
C ARG A 156 -12.35 -3.47 -12.36
N GLU A 157 -13.25 -2.51 -12.13
CA GLU A 157 -13.03 -1.09 -12.43
C GLU A 157 -12.15 -0.38 -11.40
N TYR A 158 -11.90 -1.01 -10.24
CA TYR A 158 -11.06 -0.47 -9.18
C TYR A 158 -9.65 -1.07 -9.25
N VAL A 159 -8.79 -0.44 -10.05
CA VAL A 159 -7.39 -0.84 -10.19
C VAL A 159 -6.48 0.23 -9.54
N PRO A 160 -5.71 -0.11 -8.50
CA PRO A 160 -4.73 0.80 -7.91
C PRO A 160 -3.60 1.14 -8.88
N ALA A 161 -3.08 2.36 -8.81
CA ALA A 161 -2.03 2.85 -9.72
C ALA A 161 -0.78 1.95 -9.77
N CYS A 162 -0.41 1.32 -8.65
CA CYS A 162 0.74 0.42 -8.62
C CYS A 162 0.53 -0.88 -9.40
N ALA A 163 -0.70 -1.39 -9.45
CA ALA A 163 -1.05 -2.58 -10.23
C ALA A 163 -1.14 -2.24 -11.72
N GLU A 164 -1.83 -1.15 -12.05
CA GLU A 164 -1.97 -0.64 -13.42
C GLU A 164 -0.61 -0.34 -14.07
N ALA A 165 0.32 0.27 -13.34
CA ALA A 165 1.62 0.65 -13.88
C ALA A 165 2.65 -0.49 -13.96
N CYS A 166 2.32 -1.70 -13.49
CA CYS A 166 3.30 -2.79 -13.44
C CYS A 166 3.40 -3.50 -14.81
N PRO A 167 4.49 -3.32 -15.59
CA PRO A 167 4.59 -3.92 -16.92
C PRO A 167 4.68 -5.44 -16.89
N ALA A 168 5.21 -5.99 -15.80
CA ALA A 168 5.34 -7.43 -15.59
C ALA A 168 4.10 -8.05 -14.91
N GLN A 169 3.04 -7.26 -14.66
CA GLN A 169 1.82 -7.70 -13.97
C GLN A 169 2.08 -8.42 -12.63
N ALA A 170 3.13 -7.99 -11.91
CA ALA A 170 3.56 -8.62 -10.67
C ALA A 170 2.66 -8.27 -9.47
N ILE A 171 1.74 -7.32 -9.62
CA ILE A 171 0.79 -6.90 -8.59
C ILE A 171 -0.62 -7.13 -9.15
N VAL A 172 -1.30 -8.12 -8.58
CA VAL A 172 -2.71 -8.40 -8.88
C VAL A 172 -3.56 -7.87 -7.72
N PHE A 173 -4.63 -7.17 -8.05
CA PHE A 173 -5.53 -6.55 -7.08
C PHE A 173 -6.98 -6.93 -7.37
N GLY A 174 -7.75 -7.17 -6.31
CA GLY A 174 -9.17 -7.55 -6.44
C GLY A 174 -9.81 -7.85 -5.09
N ASP A 175 -11.00 -8.44 -5.13
CA ASP A 175 -11.76 -8.84 -3.95
C ASP A 175 -11.37 -10.24 -3.48
N LEU A 176 -10.71 -10.34 -2.32
CA LEU A 176 -10.33 -11.61 -1.70
C LEU A 176 -11.54 -12.46 -1.24
N SER A 177 -12.71 -11.86 -1.07
CA SER A 177 -13.92 -12.58 -0.66
C SER A 177 -14.62 -13.28 -1.83
N ASP A 178 -14.41 -12.79 -3.06
CA ASP A 178 -14.89 -13.44 -4.27
C ASP A 178 -13.91 -14.53 -4.69
N ALA A 179 -14.31 -15.80 -4.48
CA ALA A 179 -13.52 -16.97 -4.82
C ALA A 179 -13.25 -17.12 -6.33
N SER A 180 -14.04 -16.46 -7.19
CA SER A 180 -13.83 -16.45 -8.64
C SER A 180 -12.77 -15.44 -9.08
N SER A 181 -12.43 -14.47 -8.23
CA SER A 181 -11.43 -13.45 -8.54
C SER A 181 -10.02 -14.04 -8.69
N GLU A 182 -9.23 -13.43 -9.58
CA GLU A 182 -7.83 -13.83 -9.80
C GLU A 182 -7.00 -13.76 -8.51
N VAL A 183 -7.21 -12.71 -7.71
CA VAL A 183 -6.48 -12.53 -6.44
C VAL A 183 -6.82 -13.64 -5.43
N ALA A 184 -8.08 -14.07 -5.35
CA ALA A 184 -8.48 -15.14 -4.43
C ALA A 184 -7.93 -16.50 -4.88
N GLN A 185 -7.83 -16.75 -6.18
CA GLN A 185 -7.20 -17.95 -6.73
C GLN A 185 -5.70 -17.96 -6.44
N LEU A 186 -5.00 -16.85 -6.71
CA LEU A 186 -3.57 -16.71 -6.42
C LEU A 186 -3.26 -16.83 -4.91
N ALA A 187 -4.15 -16.30 -4.05
CA ALA A 187 -4.01 -16.41 -2.61
C ALA A 187 -4.05 -17.84 -2.07
N ARG A 188 -4.62 -18.79 -2.82
CA ARG A 188 -4.68 -20.23 -2.48
C ARG A 188 -3.57 -21.05 -3.12
N SER A 189 -2.73 -20.42 -3.93
CA SER A 189 -1.57 -21.07 -4.55
C SER A 189 -0.67 -21.69 -3.47
N PRO A 190 -0.06 -22.87 -3.70
CA PRO A 190 0.96 -23.42 -2.80
C PRO A 190 2.20 -22.51 -2.68
N ARG A 191 2.36 -21.54 -3.60
CA ARG A 191 3.43 -20.53 -3.57
C ARG A 191 3.09 -19.34 -2.67
N ALA A 192 1.86 -19.26 -2.16
CA ALA A 192 1.37 -18.11 -1.42
C ALA A 192 1.94 -18.08 0.00
N PHE A 193 2.48 -16.94 0.39
CA PHE A 193 2.91 -16.68 1.77
C PHE A 193 2.60 -15.24 2.18
N LYS A 194 2.55 -15.01 3.49
CA LYS A 194 2.32 -13.71 4.08
C LYS A 194 3.56 -13.29 4.87
N LEU A 195 3.90 -12.01 4.80
CA LEU A 195 5.02 -11.49 5.59
C LEU A 195 4.65 -11.46 7.08
N GLN A 196 5.52 -12.07 7.89
CA GLN A 196 5.41 -12.07 9.35
C GLN A 196 4.03 -12.57 9.83
N GLU A 197 3.58 -13.71 9.29
CA GLU A 197 2.26 -14.28 9.59
C GLU A 197 2.14 -14.66 11.08
N GLU A 198 3.24 -15.05 11.70
CA GLU A 198 3.38 -15.38 13.13
C GLU A 198 2.98 -14.23 14.06
N LEU A 199 3.03 -12.98 13.60
CA LEU A 199 2.62 -11.80 14.39
C LEU A 199 1.10 -11.65 14.49
N GLY A 200 0.31 -12.49 13.80
CA GLY A 200 -1.14 -12.53 13.91
C GLY A 200 -1.86 -11.30 13.36
N THR A 201 -1.18 -10.42 12.62
CA THR A 201 -1.81 -9.20 12.05
C THR A 201 -2.78 -9.50 10.90
N LYS A 202 -2.69 -10.70 10.31
CA LYS A 202 -3.51 -11.15 9.16
C LYS A 202 -3.40 -10.17 7.97
N PRO A 203 -2.20 -10.01 7.36
CA PRO A 203 -2.01 -9.13 6.21
C PRO A 203 -2.82 -9.60 5.00
N LYS A 204 -3.30 -8.64 4.20
CA LYS A 204 -4.08 -8.86 2.97
C LYS A 204 -3.27 -8.73 1.68
N VAL A 205 -2.00 -8.34 1.80
CA VAL A 205 -1.04 -8.47 0.71
C VAL A 205 -0.36 -9.82 0.86
N ILE A 206 -0.52 -10.65 -0.16
CA ILE A 206 -0.03 -12.02 -0.21
C ILE A 206 1.03 -12.07 -1.31
N TYR A 207 2.16 -12.72 -1.02
CA TYR A 207 3.29 -12.85 -1.92
C TYR A 207 3.31 -14.26 -2.50
N LEU A 208 3.89 -14.40 -3.70
CA LEU A 208 4.10 -15.68 -4.36
C LEU A 208 5.60 -15.93 -4.47
N THR A 209 6.06 -17.10 -4.04
CA THR A 209 7.45 -17.54 -4.25
C THR A 209 7.78 -17.75 -5.73
N GLU A 210 9.05 -17.59 -6.08
CA GLU A 210 9.56 -17.92 -7.42
C GLU A 210 9.79 -19.44 -7.54
N GLY A 211 9.37 -20.05 -8.65
CA GLY A 211 9.49 -21.51 -8.88
C GLY A 211 8.22 -22.31 -8.56
N GLU A 212 8.25 -23.63 -8.76
CA GLU A 212 7.18 -24.54 -8.35
C GLU A 212 7.23 -24.69 -6.82
N GLY A 213 6.16 -24.30 -6.13
CA GLY A 213 6.13 -24.27 -4.67
C GLY A 213 6.39 -25.63 -4.06
N GLY A 214 7.47 -25.75 -3.29
CA GLY A 214 7.79 -26.95 -2.54
C GLY A 214 8.74 -26.64 -1.39
N GLY A 215 8.21 -26.81 -0.17
CA GLY A 215 8.94 -27.23 1.04
C GLY A 215 10.05 -26.33 1.53
#